data_AF-A0A2E8A9I2-F1
#
_entry.id   AF-A0A2E8A9I2-F1
#
_cell.length_a   1.000
_cell.length_b   1.000
_cell.length_c   1.000
_cell.angle_alpha   90.00
_cell.angle_beta   90.00
_cell.angle_gamma   90.00
#
_symmetry.space_group_name_H-M   'P 1'
#
loop_
_entity.id
_entity.type
_entity.pdbx_description
1 polymer ?
#
loop_
_entity_poly.entity_id
_entity_poly.type
_entity_poly.pdbx_seq_one_letter_code
_entity_poly.pdbx_strand_id
1 'polypeptide(L)'
;MKKLIAVLLITFLGAGFSYAQEKPKVERPEMEKSKPLFPKHWGKPPEIQLRDYVDLPGKFGKGSSTLANWIKENITSDKESGKFPEKDKDFALSDAEKSDPKKFERDMLSAVKSGKISKQDAAKKLDALRDEMAKKGEFKRPKRMEKPELSSEVKDQISAVKEMEKNLHTQIRAKVDELGKDASKEQIKTAVEAFKESNKDKFEEIKTAHDAIRKDLEAARPSKPERPELSAELKAKVEILKEKRKEIEVAQKELHKNLKDASEVERKAMIADFKESNKDKHQEIKTQAKEVKEDIRALVETEATRTSDL
;
A
#
# COMPACT_ATOMS: atom_id res chain seq x y z
N MET A 1 -39.67 23.25 -9.78
CA MET A 1 -38.82 23.62 -8.63
C MET A 1 -37.62 22.71 -8.59
N LYS A 2 -36.43 23.33 -8.58
CA LYS A 2 -35.11 22.71 -8.54
C LYS A 2 -34.99 21.77 -7.32
N LYS A 3 -34.57 20.53 -7.53
CA LYS A 3 -33.90 19.76 -6.47
C LYS A 3 -32.52 19.36 -6.99
N LEU A 4 -31.52 20.07 -6.44
CA LEU A 4 -30.12 19.71 -6.51
C LEU A 4 -29.95 18.30 -5.94
N ILE A 5 -29.34 17.40 -6.72
CA ILE A 5 -28.53 16.30 -6.19
C ILE A 5 -27.21 16.37 -6.94
N ALA A 6 -26.33 17.21 -6.43
CA ALA A 6 -24.91 17.21 -6.76
C ALA A 6 -24.16 16.55 -5.60
N VAL A 7 -23.07 15.85 -5.95
CA VAL A 7 -21.97 15.36 -5.08
C VAL A 7 -22.18 13.96 -4.48
N LEU A 8 -21.70 12.92 -5.19
CA LEU A 8 -20.75 11.89 -4.70
C LEU A 8 -20.65 10.69 -5.66
N LEU A 9 -19.86 10.80 -6.73
CA LEU A 9 -19.31 9.63 -7.45
C LEU A 9 -17.91 9.96 -8.00
N ILE A 10 -17.05 10.51 -7.15
CA ILE A 10 -15.60 10.68 -7.38
C ILE A 10 -14.79 9.69 -6.50
N THR A 11 -15.42 8.72 -5.83
CA THR A 11 -14.72 7.82 -4.89
C THR A 11 -14.65 6.34 -5.32
N PHE A 12 -14.77 6.03 -6.61
CA PHE A 12 -14.48 4.68 -7.12
C PHE A 12 -13.33 4.61 -8.15
N LEU A 13 -12.45 5.62 -8.18
CA LEU A 13 -11.10 5.51 -8.75
C LEU A 13 -10.07 5.67 -7.63
N GLY A 14 -10.00 4.69 -6.73
CA GLY A 14 -9.09 4.74 -5.58
C GLY A 14 -8.79 3.40 -4.90
N ALA A 15 -9.19 2.27 -5.48
CA ALA A 15 -8.73 0.96 -5.04
C ALA A 15 -7.66 0.47 -6.03
N GLY A 16 -6.40 0.59 -5.61
CA GLY A 16 -5.25 0.17 -6.39
C GLY A 16 -5.30 -1.31 -6.74
N PHE A 17 -5.56 -1.59 -8.02
CA PHE A 17 -5.06 -2.78 -8.67
C PHE A 17 -3.68 -2.43 -9.24
N SER A 18 -2.63 -2.71 -8.45
CA SER A 18 -1.26 -2.66 -8.94
C SER A 18 -1.05 -3.81 -9.92
N TYR A 19 -1.22 -3.53 -11.21
CA TYR A 19 -0.57 -4.31 -12.27
C TYR A 19 0.53 -3.46 -12.89
N ALA A 20 1.71 -4.05 -12.97
CA ALA A 20 2.87 -3.54 -13.65
C ALA A 20 2.56 -3.39 -15.15
N GLN A 21 2.48 -2.14 -15.62
CA GLN A 21 2.74 -1.81 -17.01
C GLN A 21 4.15 -1.23 -17.08
N GLU A 22 5.01 -1.83 -17.89
CA GLU A 22 6.19 -1.16 -18.42
C GLU A 22 5.69 0.02 -19.27
N LYS A 23 5.93 1.24 -18.78
CA LYS A 23 5.56 2.46 -19.49
C LYS A 23 6.56 2.69 -20.62
N PRO A 24 6.13 3.02 -21.85
CA PRO A 24 7.05 3.44 -22.89
C PRO A 24 7.80 4.69 -22.42
N LYS A 25 9.12 4.68 -22.61
CA LYS A 25 10.05 5.71 -22.15
C LYS A 25 9.82 6.98 -22.96
N VAL A 26 8.86 7.79 -22.52
CA VAL A 26 8.74 9.19 -22.97
C VAL A 26 9.97 9.91 -22.44
N GLU A 27 10.86 10.30 -23.34
CA GLU A 27 12.03 11.14 -23.03
C GLU A 27 11.53 12.50 -22.54
N ARG A 28 11.41 12.59 -21.22
CA ARG A 28 11.22 13.85 -20.51
C ARG A 28 12.47 14.70 -20.76
N PRO A 29 12.33 16.00 -21.09
CA PRO A 29 13.50 16.88 -21.21
C PRO A 29 14.33 16.77 -19.92
N GLU A 30 15.65 16.57 -20.07
CA GLU A 30 16.59 16.38 -18.96
C GLU A 30 16.47 17.55 -17.98
N MET A 31 15.62 17.38 -16.96
CA MET A 31 15.61 18.26 -15.81
C MET A 31 16.89 18.01 -15.04
N GLU A 32 17.67 19.09 -14.89
CA GLU A 32 18.91 19.22 -14.13
C GLU A 32 19.07 18.14 -13.05
N LYS A 33 20.18 17.40 -13.14
CA LYS A 33 20.67 16.45 -12.15
C LYS A 33 20.47 17.03 -10.75
N SER A 34 19.50 16.50 -10.01
CA SER A 34 19.27 16.87 -8.62
C SER A 34 20.59 16.77 -7.86
N LYS A 35 20.94 17.82 -7.10
CA LYS A 35 22.14 17.90 -6.26
C LYS A 35 22.43 16.54 -5.62
N PRO A 36 23.67 16.02 -5.67
CA PRO A 36 23.99 14.72 -5.09
C PRO A 36 23.59 14.74 -3.61
N LEU A 37 22.65 13.86 -3.25
CA LEU A 37 22.21 13.70 -1.86
C LEU A 37 23.33 12.97 -1.12
N PHE A 38 24.12 13.72 -0.35
CA PHE A 38 25.10 13.15 0.58
C PHE A 38 24.40 12.34 1.68
N PRO A 39 25.06 11.32 2.26
CA PRO A 39 24.54 10.60 3.41
C PRO A 39 24.09 11.53 4.54
N LYS A 40 22.92 11.23 5.13
CA LYS A 40 22.27 12.13 6.11
C LYS A 40 23.12 12.35 7.37
N HIS A 41 23.97 11.39 7.73
CA HIS A 41 24.83 11.47 8.92
C HIS A 41 26.06 12.37 8.74
N TRP A 42 26.42 12.75 7.50
CA TRP A 42 27.52 13.70 7.23
C TRP A 42 27.14 15.14 7.53
N GLY A 43 25.84 15.44 7.70
CA GLY A 43 25.36 16.80 7.93
C GLY A 43 25.26 17.62 6.64
N LYS A 44 25.27 18.96 6.78
CA LYS A 44 25.17 19.88 5.65
C LYS A 44 26.55 20.03 4.98
N PRO A 45 26.62 20.05 3.64
CA PRO A 45 27.86 20.38 2.95
C PRO A 45 28.28 21.83 3.23
N PRO A 46 29.56 22.18 3.02
CA PRO A 46 30.05 23.55 3.23
C PRO A 46 29.24 24.56 2.41
N GLU A 47 28.76 25.61 3.07
CA GLU A 47 27.95 26.69 2.47
C GLU A 47 28.79 27.61 1.58
N ILE A 48 30.05 27.84 1.97
CA ILE A 48 31.03 28.59 1.19
C ILE A 48 31.85 27.58 0.40
N GLN A 49 31.73 27.63 -0.93
CA GLN A 49 32.44 26.75 -1.85
C GLN A 49 33.26 27.58 -2.82
N LEU A 50 34.44 27.07 -3.16
CA LEU A 50 35.25 27.62 -4.25
C LEU A 50 34.51 27.43 -5.59
N ARG A 51 34.77 28.31 -6.57
CA ARG A 51 34.18 28.25 -7.93
C ARG A 51 34.89 27.25 -8.85
N ASP A 52 35.73 26.40 -8.30
CA ASP A 52 36.44 25.39 -9.05
C ASP A 52 35.57 24.17 -9.34
N TYR A 53 36.01 23.37 -10.31
CA TYR A 53 35.25 22.22 -10.79
C TYR A 53 36.16 20.99 -10.88
N VAL A 54 35.96 20.07 -9.95
CA VAL A 54 36.79 18.89 -9.71
C VAL A 54 35.88 17.66 -9.61
N ASP A 55 36.41 16.49 -9.97
CA ASP A 55 35.75 15.21 -9.72
C ASP A 55 35.68 14.90 -8.23
N LEU A 56 34.46 14.70 -7.71
CA LEU A 56 34.25 14.42 -6.29
C LEU A 56 34.61 12.96 -5.99
N PRO A 57 35.31 12.69 -4.89
CA PRO A 57 35.63 11.33 -4.47
C PRO A 57 34.34 10.55 -4.16
N GLY A 58 34.33 9.23 -4.38
CA GLY A 58 33.17 8.38 -4.01
C GLY A 58 31.99 8.39 -4.98
N LYS A 59 32.19 8.74 -6.26
CA LYS A 59 31.15 8.74 -7.33
C LYS A 59 29.98 9.71 -7.08
N PHE A 60 30.19 10.78 -6.32
CA PHE A 60 29.17 11.82 -6.08
C PHE A 60 29.06 12.86 -7.23
N GLY A 61 29.81 12.68 -8.32
CA GLY A 61 29.78 13.56 -9.49
C GLY A 61 30.92 14.57 -9.47
N LYS A 62 30.64 15.82 -9.86
CA LYS A 62 31.63 16.91 -9.96
C LYS A 62 31.18 18.10 -9.10
N GLY A 63 32.13 18.84 -8.53
CA GLY A 63 31.86 19.98 -7.66
C GLY A 63 33.13 20.74 -7.26
N SER A 64 33.02 21.62 -6.27
CA SER A 64 34.16 22.41 -5.78
C SER A 64 35.19 21.55 -5.03
N SER A 65 36.46 21.96 -4.99
CA SER A 65 37.48 21.26 -4.18
C SER A 65 37.17 21.33 -2.69
N THR A 66 36.53 22.40 -2.21
CA THR A 66 36.04 22.50 -0.82
C THR A 66 35.06 21.37 -0.51
N LEU A 67 34.14 21.11 -1.45
CA LEU A 67 33.19 20.01 -1.34
C LEU A 67 33.90 18.64 -1.46
N ALA A 68 34.90 18.52 -2.34
CA ALA A 68 35.68 17.30 -2.51
C ALA A 68 36.44 16.92 -1.23
N ASN A 69 37.06 17.90 -0.55
CA ASN A 69 37.78 17.68 0.70
C ASN A 69 36.83 17.28 1.83
N TRP A 70 35.68 17.97 1.95
CA TRP A 70 34.65 17.62 2.93
C TRP A 70 34.11 16.19 2.72
N ILE A 71 33.89 15.77 1.48
CA ILE A 71 33.50 14.37 1.18
C ILE A 71 34.61 13.40 1.58
N LYS A 72 35.86 13.73 1.27
CA LYS A 72 37.01 12.87 1.59
C LYS A 72 37.14 12.65 3.10
N GLU A 73 37.01 13.71 3.90
CA GLU A 73 37.05 13.66 5.37
C GLU A 73 35.91 12.84 5.97
N ASN A 74 34.70 12.97 5.42
CA ASN A 74 33.57 12.16 5.85
C ASN A 74 33.74 10.68 5.47
N ILE A 75 34.28 10.38 4.28
CA ILE A 75 34.60 9.00 3.87
C ILE A 75 35.68 8.40 4.77
N THR A 76 36.72 9.15 5.14
CA THR A 76 37.75 8.65 6.07
C THR A 76 37.19 8.45 7.47
N SER A 77 36.33 9.37 7.95
CA SER A 77 35.63 9.22 9.23
C SER A 77 34.69 8.01 9.24
N ASP A 78 33.99 7.77 8.13
CA ASP A 78 33.14 6.58 7.93
C ASP A 78 33.95 5.29 7.87
N LYS A 79 35.15 5.32 7.29
CA LYS A 79 36.10 4.19 7.28
C LYS A 79 36.58 3.85 8.69
N GLU A 80 36.98 4.87 9.45
CA GLU A 80 37.47 4.70 10.82
C GLU A 80 36.35 4.30 11.79
N SER A 81 35.11 4.73 11.53
CA SER A 81 33.92 4.38 12.33
C SER A 81 33.14 3.15 11.83
N GLY A 82 33.61 2.48 10.78
CA GLY A 82 32.97 1.27 10.22
C GLY A 82 31.62 1.50 9.52
N LYS A 83 31.30 2.74 9.14
CA LYS A 83 30.03 3.14 8.49
C LYS A 83 30.25 3.49 7.01
N PHE A 84 30.60 2.53 6.17
CA PHE A 84 30.73 2.77 4.73
C PHE A 84 29.38 2.92 4.03
N PRO A 85 29.23 3.77 3.00
CA PRO A 85 28.08 3.71 2.10
C PRO A 85 28.28 2.62 1.03
N GLU A 86 27.96 1.36 1.35
CA GLU A 86 27.98 0.24 0.39
C GLU A 86 26.61 -0.44 0.32
N LYS A 87 25.75 0.07 -0.57
CA LYS A 87 24.31 -0.28 -0.70
C LYS A 87 23.99 -1.76 -0.94
N ASP A 88 24.96 -2.62 -1.25
CA ASP A 88 24.70 -3.95 -1.78
C ASP A 88 25.16 -5.11 -0.86
N LYS A 89 25.79 -4.83 0.30
CA LYS A 89 26.20 -5.89 1.27
C LYS A 89 25.46 -5.89 2.60
N ASP A 90 24.63 -4.88 2.89
CA ASP A 90 24.04 -4.66 4.22
C ASP A 90 22.85 -5.57 4.58
N PHE A 91 22.49 -6.54 3.72
CA PHE A 91 21.35 -7.44 3.92
C PHE A 91 21.73 -8.91 4.12
N ALA A 92 23.02 -9.25 4.01
CA ALA A 92 23.47 -10.58 4.39
C ALA A 92 23.37 -10.71 5.92
N LEU A 93 22.59 -11.68 6.37
CA LEU A 93 22.45 -11.95 7.80
C LEU A 93 23.79 -12.48 8.33
N SER A 94 24.21 -11.95 9.47
CA SER A 94 25.34 -12.47 10.23
C SER A 94 24.97 -13.79 10.91
N ASP A 95 25.95 -14.65 11.22
CA ASP A 95 25.70 -15.96 11.83
C ASP A 95 24.93 -15.86 13.16
N ALA A 96 25.09 -14.77 13.91
CA ALA A 96 24.32 -14.47 15.12
C ALA A 96 22.85 -14.10 14.83
N GLU A 97 22.57 -13.43 13.73
CA GLU A 97 21.19 -13.13 13.28
C GLU A 97 20.50 -14.40 12.75
N LYS A 98 21.26 -15.36 12.23
CA LYS A 98 20.77 -16.67 11.75
C LYS A 98 20.49 -17.67 12.87
N SER A 99 21.09 -17.49 14.04
CA SER A 99 20.96 -18.42 15.17
C SER A 99 19.68 -18.23 15.98
N ASP A 100 19.15 -17.00 16.06
CA ASP A 100 17.87 -16.72 16.73
C ASP A 100 17.01 -15.75 15.90
N PRO A 101 16.39 -16.26 14.82
CA PRO A 101 15.70 -15.41 13.85
C PRO A 101 14.41 -14.81 14.42
N LYS A 102 13.71 -15.49 15.34
CA LYS A 102 12.48 -14.97 15.97
C LYS A 102 12.78 -13.77 16.89
N LYS A 103 13.92 -13.78 17.60
CA LYS A 103 14.37 -12.64 18.41
C LYS A 103 14.79 -11.47 17.52
N PHE A 104 15.57 -11.73 16.48
CA PHE A 104 16.01 -10.70 15.53
C PHE A 104 14.82 -10.00 14.84
N GLU A 105 13.78 -10.75 14.44
CA GLU A 105 12.56 -10.16 13.88
C GLU A 105 11.87 -9.20 14.87
N ARG A 106 11.76 -9.58 16.15
CA ARG A 106 11.16 -8.73 17.20
C ARG A 106 11.96 -7.45 17.41
N ASP A 107 13.28 -7.55 17.49
CA ASP A 107 14.17 -6.42 17.71
C ASP A 107 14.10 -5.45 16.53
N MET A 108 14.09 -5.97 15.30
CA MET A 108 13.90 -5.19 14.08
C MET A 108 12.56 -4.45 14.02
N LEU A 109 11.45 -5.12 14.37
CA LEU A 109 10.13 -4.48 14.44
C LEU A 109 10.06 -3.39 15.53
N SER A 110 10.75 -3.59 16.66
CA SER A 110 10.87 -2.59 17.71
C SER A 110 11.69 -1.37 17.27
N ALA A 111 12.76 -1.59 16.49
CA ALA A 111 13.59 -0.54 15.92
C ALA A 111 12.83 0.30 14.88
N VAL A 112 11.98 -0.34 14.06
CA VAL A 112 11.07 0.37 13.14
C VAL A 112 10.05 1.20 13.91
N LYS A 113 9.45 0.61 14.96
CA LYS A 113 8.43 1.29 15.78
C LYS A 113 9.01 2.51 16.52
N SER A 114 10.27 2.43 16.93
CA SER A 114 11.01 3.53 17.56
C SER A 114 11.69 4.49 16.57
N GLY A 115 11.57 4.27 15.26
CA GLY A 115 12.13 5.13 14.22
C GLY A 115 13.65 5.06 14.07
N LYS A 116 14.32 4.10 14.73
CA LYS A 116 15.78 3.88 14.64
C LYS A 116 16.22 3.36 13.27
N ILE A 117 15.32 2.72 12.53
CA ILE A 117 15.55 2.23 11.17
C ILE A 117 14.38 2.59 10.25
N SER A 118 14.66 2.76 8.96
CA SER A 118 13.61 2.98 7.97
C SER A 118 12.77 1.71 7.77
N LYS A 119 11.49 1.89 7.44
CA LYS A 119 10.59 0.77 7.12
C LYS A 119 11.08 -0.05 5.92
N GLN A 120 11.73 0.60 4.95
CA GLN A 120 12.22 -0.06 3.73
C GLN A 120 13.43 -0.95 4.04
N ASP A 121 14.35 -0.49 4.87
CA ASP A 121 15.56 -1.25 5.21
C ASP A 121 15.23 -2.43 6.12
N ALA A 122 14.31 -2.22 7.07
CA ALA A 122 13.80 -3.30 7.89
C ALA A 122 13.04 -4.36 7.09
N ALA A 123 12.25 -3.95 6.10
CA ALA A 123 11.54 -4.89 5.25
C ALA A 123 12.50 -5.82 4.51
N LYS A 124 13.58 -5.28 3.94
CA LYS A 124 14.59 -6.08 3.22
C LYS A 124 15.31 -7.08 4.14
N LYS A 125 15.72 -6.65 5.34
CA LYS A 125 16.37 -7.55 6.33
C LYS A 125 15.44 -8.65 6.83
N LEU A 126 14.18 -8.30 7.11
CA LEU A 126 13.17 -9.28 7.52
C LEU A 126 12.81 -10.26 6.40
N ASP A 127 12.84 -9.82 5.14
CA ASP A 127 12.58 -10.69 3.99
C ASP A 127 13.72 -11.72 3.83
N ALA A 128 14.97 -11.26 3.87
CA ALA A 128 16.15 -12.15 3.86
C ALA A 128 16.12 -13.17 5.01
N LEU A 129 15.73 -12.73 6.22
CA LEU A 129 15.59 -13.61 7.38
C LEU A 129 14.51 -14.67 7.17
N ARG A 130 13.36 -14.27 6.65
CA ARG A 130 12.26 -15.19 6.32
C ARG A 130 12.60 -16.12 5.16
N ASP A 131 13.48 -15.72 4.24
CA ASP A 131 13.99 -16.59 3.19
C ASP A 131 14.93 -17.66 3.76
N GLU A 132 15.84 -17.29 4.66
CA GLU A 132 16.72 -18.26 5.31
C GLU A 132 15.97 -19.20 6.26
N MET A 133 15.04 -18.69 7.07
CA MET A 133 14.16 -19.52 7.89
C MET A 133 13.34 -20.50 7.02
N ALA A 134 12.91 -20.07 5.83
CA ALA A 134 12.21 -20.96 4.89
C ALA A 134 13.12 -22.04 4.30
N LYS A 135 14.37 -21.70 3.95
CA LYS A 135 15.36 -22.69 3.50
C LYS A 135 15.71 -23.72 4.58
N LYS A 136 15.75 -23.30 5.86
CA LYS A 136 15.99 -24.19 7.01
C LYS A 136 14.75 -24.99 7.45
N GLY A 137 13.57 -24.73 6.86
CA GLY A 137 12.31 -25.39 7.23
C GLY A 137 11.65 -24.85 8.51
N GLU A 138 12.23 -23.84 9.16
CA GLU A 138 11.73 -23.18 10.38
C GLU A 138 10.56 -22.22 10.09
N PHE A 139 10.31 -21.88 8.82
CA PHE A 139 9.24 -21.00 8.41
C PHE A 139 8.66 -21.39 7.05
N LYS A 140 7.39 -21.80 6.99
CA LYS A 140 6.71 -21.98 5.70
C LYS A 140 6.21 -20.63 5.19
N ARG A 141 6.83 -20.11 4.13
CA ARG A 141 6.29 -18.97 3.39
C ARG A 141 4.90 -19.33 2.86
N PRO A 142 3.86 -18.51 3.10
CA PRO A 142 2.59 -18.68 2.43
C PRO A 142 2.81 -18.67 0.92
N LYS A 143 2.74 -19.82 0.26
CA LYS A 143 2.87 -19.89 -1.19
C LYS A 143 1.58 -19.29 -1.75
N ARG A 144 1.68 -18.06 -2.26
CA ARG A 144 0.56 -17.46 -2.98
C ARG A 144 0.28 -18.38 -4.17
N MET A 145 -0.94 -18.92 -4.23
CA MET A 145 -1.37 -19.67 -5.41
C MET A 145 -1.12 -18.79 -6.63
N GLU A 146 -0.38 -19.33 -7.60
CA GLU A 146 -0.12 -18.64 -8.86
C GLU A 146 -1.48 -18.37 -9.50
N LYS A 147 -1.68 -17.14 -9.97
CA LYS A 147 -2.91 -16.82 -10.69
C LYS A 147 -2.86 -17.61 -11.99
N PRO A 148 -3.89 -18.41 -12.33
CA PRO A 148 -3.91 -19.08 -13.62
C PRO A 148 -3.82 -18.03 -14.73
N GLU A 149 -3.12 -18.39 -15.80
CA GLU A 149 -3.01 -17.51 -16.95
C GLU A 149 -4.38 -17.30 -17.58
N LEU A 150 -4.70 -16.04 -17.90
CA LEU A 150 -5.93 -15.71 -18.60
C LEU A 150 -5.90 -16.32 -20.01
N SER A 151 -7.06 -16.80 -20.48
CA SER A 151 -7.21 -17.24 -21.87
C SER A 151 -6.83 -16.11 -22.83
N SER A 152 -6.37 -16.46 -24.03
CA SER A 152 -6.05 -15.48 -25.08
C SER A 152 -7.24 -14.56 -25.36
N GLU A 153 -8.45 -15.13 -25.42
CA GLU A 153 -9.70 -14.39 -25.66
C GLU A 153 -9.97 -13.32 -24.59
N VAL A 154 -9.82 -13.66 -23.30
CA VAL A 154 -10.01 -12.68 -22.20
C VAL A 154 -8.91 -11.61 -22.23
N LYS A 155 -7.67 -11.96 -22.60
CA LYS A 155 -6.58 -10.98 -22.77
C LYS A 155 -6.90 -9.99 -23.90
N ASP A 156 -7.45 -10.49 -25.00
CA ASP A 156 -7.83 -9.67 -26.16
C ASP A 156 -8.98 -8.73 -25.81
N GLN A 157 -10.03 -9.22 -25.14
CA GLN A 157 -11.13 -8.38 -24.63
C GLN A 157 -10.62 -7.28 -23.69
N ILE A 158 -9.72 -7.60 -22.75
CA ILE A 158 -9.11 -6.61 -21.86
C ILE A 158 -8.34 -5.54 -22.64
N SER A 159 -7.60 -5.95 -23.69
CA SER A 159 -6.83 -5.02 -24.52
C SER A 159 -7.75 -4.06 -25.30
N ALA A 160 -8.84 -4.59 -25.86
CA ALA A 160 -9.85 -3.80 -26.57
C ALA A 160 -10.52 -2.77 -25.65
N VAL A 161 -10.92 -3.17 -24.43
CA VAL A 161 -11.51 -2.23 -23.47
C VAL A 161 -10.53 -1.13 -23.07
N LYS A 162 -9.25 -1.48 -22.84
CA LYS A 162 -8.20 -0.47 -22.56
C LYS A 162 -8.03 0.52 -23.70
N GLU A 163 -8.13 0.07 -24.94
CA GLU A 163 -8.04 0.95 -26.11
C GLU A 163 -9.24 1.89 -26.22
N MET A 164 -10.45 1.39 -25.97
CA MET A 164 -11.67 2.21 -25.89
C MET A 164 -11.57 3.29 -24.79
N GLU A 165 -11.12 2.91 -23.59
CA GLU A 165 -10.90 3.84 -22.48
C GLU A 165 -9.84 4.89 -22.80
N LYS A 166 -8.71 4.47 -23.39
CA LYS A 166 -7.64 5.38 -23.81
C LYS A 166 -8.14 6.39 -24.83
N ASN A 167 -8.93 5.95 -25.81
CA ASN A 167 -9.51 6.83 -26.82
C ASN A 167 -10.45 7.87 -26.19
N LEU A 168 -11.38 7.45 -25.31
CA LEU A 168 -12.24 8.38 -24.58
C LEU A 168 -11.45 9.37 -23.72
N HIS A 169 -10.39 8.90 -23.04
CA HIS A 169 -9.51 9.76 -22.27
C HIS A 169 -8.80 10.81 -23.15
N THR A 170 -8.31 10.42 -24.33
CA THR A 170 -7.70 11.38 -25.26
C THR A 170 -8.69 12.41 -25.79
N GLN A 171 -9.94 12.00 -26.06
CA GLN A 171 -10.98 12.90 -26.53
C GLN A 171 -11.42 13.89 -25.44
N ILE A 172 -11.60 13.44 -24.20
CA ILE A 172 -11.88 14.33 -23.06
C ILE A 172 -10.73 15.33 -22.87
N ARG A 173 -9.49 14.85 -22.96
CA ARG A 173 -8.32 15.71 -22.81
C ARG A 173 -8.26 16.78 -23.89
N ALA A 174 -8.48 16.42 -25.15
CA ALA A 174 -8.55 17.38 -26.26
C ALA A 174 -9.65 18.43 -26.03
N LYS A 175 -10.86 18.01 -25.61
CA LYS A 175 -11.97 18.90 -25.27
C LYS A 175 -11.64 19.87 -24.13
N VAL A 176 -10.86 19.42 -23.14
CA VAL A 176 -10.41 20.28 -22.04
C VAL A 176 -9.30 21.23 -22.50
N ASP A 177 -8.37 20.76 -23.33
CA ASP A 177 -7.27 21.57 -23.87
C ASP A 177 -7.80 22.67 -24.83
N GLU A 178 -8.89 22.42 -25.56
CA GLU A 178 -9.62 23.41 -26.40
C GLU A 178 -10.14 24.62 -25.60
N LEU A 179 -10.45 24.43 -24.31
CA LEU A 179 -10.91 25.53 -23.44
C LEU A 179 -9.76 26.49 -23.05
N GLY A 180 -8.50 26.08 -23.24
CA GLY A 180 -7.32 26.85 -22.89
C GLY A 180 -6.91 26.75 -21.42
N LYS A 181 -5.68 27.20 -21.12
CA LYS A 181 -5.07 27.11 -19.77
C LYS A 181 -5.75 27.99 -18.72
N ASP A 182 -6.51 29.00 -19.15
CA ASP A 182 -7.20 29.97 -18.30
C ASP A 182 -8.68 29.60 -18.06
N ALA A 183 -9.12 28.43 -18.55
CA ALA A 183 -10.49 27.96 -18.36
C ALA A 183 -10.84 27.84 -16.88
N SER A 184 -12.00 28.38 -16.50
CA SER A 184 -12.50 28.25 -15.13
C SER A 184 -12.89 26.79 -14.82
N LYS A 185 -12.81 26.40 -13.55
CA LYS A 185 -13.20 25.04 -13.09
C LYS A 185 -14.64 24.68 -13.49
N GLU A 186 -15.54 25.66 -13.48
CA GLU A 186 -16.93 25.45 -13.87
C GLU A 186 -17.07 25.17 -15.38
N GLN A 187 -16.31 25.86 -16.23
CA GLN A 187 -16.27 25.59 -17.68
C GLN A 187 -15.71 24.20 -18.00
N ILE A 188 -14.65 23.78 -17.30
CA ILE A 188 -14.08 22.44 -17.45
C ILE A 188 -15.12 21.39 -17.04
N LYS A 189 -15.80 21.61 -15.92
CA LYS A 189 -16.83 20.70 -15.41
C LYS A 189 -17.99 20.56 -16.38
N THR A 190 -18.54 21.66 -16.88
CA THR A 190 -19.66 21.62 -17.84
C THR A 190 -19.26 20.95 -19.14
N ALA A 191 -18.06 21.19 -19.65
CA ALA A 191 -17.55 20.51 -20.85
C ALA A 191 -17.38 19.00 -20.65
N VAL A 192 -16.88 18.57 -19.48
CA VAL A 192 -16.73 17.14 -19.14
C VAL A 192 -18.10 16.48 -18.96
N GLU A 193 -19.06 17.15 -18.34
CA GLU A 193 -20.44 16.65 -18.18
C GLU A 193 -21.13 16.49 -19.54
N ALA A 194 -21.05 17.50 -20.41
CA ALA A 194 -21.59 17.43 -21.77
C ALA A 194 -20.90 16.31 -22.60
N PHE A 195 -19.58 16.12 -22.43
CA PHE A 195 -18.86 15.02 -23.08
C PHE A 195 -19.37 13.66 -22.59
N LYS A 196 -19.57 13.49 -21.28
CA LYS A 196 -20.10 12.25 -20.70
C LYS A 196 -21.50 11.93 -21.21
N GLU A 197 -22.37 12.92 -21.27
CA GLU A 197 -23.71 12.76 -21.83
C GLU A 197 -23.68 12.37 -23.30
N SER A 198 -22.84 13.04 -24.11
CA SER A 198 -22.69 12.76 -25.54
C SER A 198 -22.06 11.40 -25.85
N ASN A 199 -21.32 10.81 -24.90
CA ASN A 199 -20.66 9.51 -25.05
C ASN A 199 -21.24 8.45 -24.11
N LYS A 200 -22.45 8.66 -23.58
CA LYS A 200 -23.09 7.77 -22.62
C LYS A 200 -23.12 6.32 -23.09
N ASP A 201 -23.46 6.10 -24.36
CA ASP A 201 -23.55 4.76 -24.95
C ASP A 201 -22.18 4.04 -24.94
N LYS A 202 -21.09 4.75 -25.24
CA LYS A 202 -19.73 4.20 -25.17
C LYS A 202 -19.31 3.85 -23.74
N PHE A 203 -19.76 4.61 -22.75
CA PHE A 203 -19.50 4.31 -21.34
C PHE A 203 -20.27 3.07 -20.86
N GLU A 204 -21.53 2.91 -21.28
CA GLU A 204 -22.29 1.68 -20.99
C GLU A 204 -21.71 0.48 -21.75
N GLU A 205 -21.21 0.65 -22.97
CA GLU A 205 -20.49 -0.39 -23.72
C GLU A 205 -19.21 -0.83 -22.97
N ILE A 206 -18.38 0.09 -22.51
CA ILE A 206 -17.19 -0.23 -21.71
C ILE A 206 -17.56 -0.95 -20.42
N LYS A 207 -18.63 -0.50 -19.75
CA LYS A 207 -19.10 -1.12 -18.51
C LYS A 207 -19.60 -2.55 -18.73
N THR A 208 -20.40 -2.76 -19.77
CA THR A 208 -20.89 -4.10 -20.12
C THR A 208 -19.75 -5.03 -20.54
N ALA A 209 -18.75 -4.53 -21.27
CA ALA A 209 -17.54 -5.28 -21.59
C ALA A 209 -16.72 -5.64 -20.35
N HIS A 210 -16.57 -4.72 -19.38
CA HIS A 210 -15.95 -5.03 -18.09
C HIS A 210 -16.71 -6.07 -17.28
N ASP A 211 -18.05 -6.01 -17.27
CA ASP A 211 -18.88 -6.99 -16.59
C ASP A 211 -18.79 -8.38 -17.26
N ALA A 212 -18.68 -8.44 -18.59
CA ALA A 212 -18.43 -9.68 -19.33
C ALA A 212 -17.06 -10.28 -18.97
N ILE A 213 -15.98 -9.48 -19.08
CA ILE A 213 -14.63 -9.89 -18.67
C ILE A 213 -14.64 -10.40 -17.22
N ARG A 214 -15.32 -9.69 -16.32
CA ARG A 214 -15.41 -10.11 -14.92
C ARG A 214 -16.09 -11.47 -14.76
N LYS A 215 -17.16 -11.74 -15.49
CA LYS A 215 -17.84 -13.05 -15.47
C LYS A 215 -16.93 -14.15 -16.00
N ASP A 216 -16.22 -13.90 -17.09
CA ASP A 216 -15.28 -14.87 -17.67
C ASP A 216 -14.13 -15.17 -16.70
N LEU A 217 -13.61 -14.13 -16.02
CA LEU A 217 -12.62 -14.27 -14.96
C LEU A 217 -13.14 -15.02 -13.73
N GLU A 218 -14.39 -14.79 -13.34
CA GLU A 218 -15.03 -15.51 -12.24
C GLU A 218 -15.28 -16.98 -12.59
N ALA A 219 -15.65 -17.28 -13.85
CA ALA A 219 -15.84 -18.65 -14.35
C ALA A 219 -14.51 -19.41 -14.47
N ALA A 220 -13.44 -18.74 -14.90
CA ALA A 220 -12.09 -19.32 -14.99
C ALA A 220 -11.36 -19.40 -13.64
N ARG A 221 -11.98 -18.91 -12.55
CA ARG A 221 -11.34 -18.89 -11.24
C ARG A 221 -11.24 -20.32 -10.70
N PRO A 222 -10.06 -20.75 -10.21
CA PRO A 222 -9.92 -22.07 -9.62
C PRO A 222 -10.86 -22.17 -8.41
N SER A 223 -11.45 -23.34 -8.21
CA SER A 223 -12.34 -23.59 -7.07
C SER A 223 -11.65 -23.13 -5.80
N LYS A 224 -12.33 -22.27 -5.05
CA LYS A 224 -11.83 -21.82 -3.77
C LYS A 224 -11.73 -23.07 -2.89
N PRO A 225 -10.59 -23.33 -2.23
CA PRO A 225 -10.51 -24.46 -1.31
C PRO A 225 -11.67 -24.35 -0.31
N GLU A 226 -12.41 -25.44 -0.18
CA GLU A 226 -13.54 -25.50 0.74
C GLU A 226 -13.02 -25.25 2.15
N ARG A 227 -13.61 -24.27 2.83
CA ARG A 227 -13.33 -24.05 4.24
C ARG A 227 -14.04 -25.19 4.99
N PRO A 228 -13.38 -25.86 5.94
CA PRO A 228 -14.02 -26.84 6.80
C PRO A 228 -15.31 -26.28 7.39
N GLU A 229 -16.37 -27.09 7.36
CA GLU A 229 -17.65 -26.66 7.88
C GLU A 229 -17.54 -26.40 9.38
N LEU A 230 -17.87 -25.18 9.79
CA LEU A 230 -17.95 -24.86 11.21
C LEU A 230 -19.11 -25.64 11.85
N SER A 231 -18.88 -26.20 13.03
CA SER A 231 -19.94 -26.81 13.84
C SER A 231 -21.08 -25.82 14.08
N ALA A 232 -22.31 -26.33 14.29
CA ALA A 232 -23.49 -25.48 14.51
C ALA A 232 -23.30 -24.51 15.69
N GLU A 233 -22.61 -24.96 16.74
CA GLU A 233 -22.26 -24.15 17.91
C GLU A 233 -21.30 -23.00 17.54
N LEU A 234 -20.28 -23.26 16.71
CA LEU A 234 -19.36 -22.21 16.27
C LEU A 234 -20.00 -21.22 15.30
N LYS A 235 -20.89 -21.69 14.42
CA LYS A 235 -21.70 -20.81 13.56
C LYS A 235 -22.51 -19.84 14.42
N ALA A 236 -23.10 -20.31 15.52
CA ALA A 236 -23.83 -19.47 16.47
C ALA A 236 -22.91 -18.45 17.17
N LYS A 237 -21.74 -18.87 17.70
CA LYS A 237 -20.76 -17.94 18.32
C LYS A 237 -20.28 -16.87 17.33
N VAL A 238 -20.08 -17.22 16.05
CA VAL A 238 -19.65 -16.30 14.98
C VAL A 238 -20.73 -15.25 14.67
N GLU A 239 -22.00 -15.65 14.56
CA GLU A 239 -23.09 -14.70 14.30
C GLU A 239 -23.31 -13.74 15.49
N ILE A 240 -23.27 -14.22 16.73
CA ILE A 240 -23.34 -13.38 17.93
C ILE A 240 -22.22 -12.32 17.92
N LEU A 241 -21.00 -12.73 17.61
CA LEU A 241 -19.85 -11.82 17.53
C LEU A 241 -20.01 -10.78 16.41
N LYS A 242 -20.60 -11.16 15.28
CA LYS A 242 -20.86 -10.29 14.14
C LYS A 242 -21.96 -9.27 14.46
N GLU A 243 -22.99 -9.65 15.19
CA GLU A 243 -24.02 -8.73 15.71
C GLU A 243 -23.41 -7.69 16.64
N LYS A 244 -22.62 -8.12 17.64
CA LYS A 244 -21.92 -7.20 18.55
C LYS A 244 -20.99 -6.22 17.81
N ARG A 245 -20.31 -6.67 16.75
CA ARG A 245 -19.49 -5.79 15.90
C ARG A 245 -20.33 -4.77 15.14
N LYS A 246 -21.49 -5.17 14.61
CA LYS A 246 -22.40 -4.24 13.92
C LYS A 246 -22.93 -3.17 14.88
N GLU A 247 -23.26 -3.53 16.12
CA GLU A 247 -23.69 -2.55 17.13
C GLU A 247 -22.64 -1.46 17.37
N ILE A 248 -21.37 -1.86 17.54
CA ILE A 248 -20.27 -0.89 17.69
C ILE A 248 -20.10 -0.05 16.41
N GLU A 249 -20.22 -0.67 15.22
CA GLU A 249 -20.09 0.06 13.96
C GLU A 249 -21.20 1.12 13.79
N VAL A 250 -22.42 0.81 14.20
CA VAL A 250 -23.55 1.75 14.20
C VAL A 250 -23.27 2.89 15.20
N ALA A 251 -22.89 2.57 16.43
CA ALA A 251 -22.57 3.57 17.45
C ALA A 251 -21.39 4.46 17.01
N GLN A 252 -20.39 3.89 16.32
CA GLN A 252 -19.26 4.65 15.77
C GLN A 252 -19.71 5.58 14.63
N LYS A 253 -20.62 5.13 13.77
CA LYS A 253 -21.21 5.99 12.72
C LYS A 253 -21.99 7.15 13.32
N GLU A 254 -22.72 6.94 14.41
CA GLU A 254 -23.43 7.99 15.14
C GLU A 254 -22.47 8.98 15.80
N LEU A 255 -21.42 8.49 16.48
CA LEU A 255 -20.35 9.34 17.00
C LEU A 255 -19.76 10.20 15.88
N HIS A 256 -19.40 9.61 14.74
CA HIS A 256 -18.85 10.36 13.60
C HIS A 256 -19.81 11.40 13.03
N LYS A 257 -21.14 11.20 13.12
CA LYS A 257 -22.12 12.24 12.73
C LYS A 257 -22.08 13.41 13.72
N ASN A 258 -22.11 13.12 15.03
CA ASN A 258 -22.12 14.13 16.08
C ASN A 258 -20.80 14.94 16.14
N LEU A 259 -19.68 14.33 15.76
CA LEU A 259 -18.37 14.99 15.72
C LEU A 259 -18.21 16.02 14.58
N LYS A 260 -19.08 16.04 13.56
CA LYS A 260 -18.90 16.90 12.37
C LYS A 260 -18.92 18.39 12.70
N ASP A 261 -19.84 18.78 13.58
CA ASP A 261 -20.11 20.19 13.91
C ASP A 261 -19.63 20.59 15.32
N ALA A 262 -19.10 19.62 16.09
CA ALA A 262 -18.63 19.84 17.47
C ALA A 262 -17.28 20.56 17.54
N SER A 263 -17.06 21.33 18.62
CA SER A 263 -15.79 21.99 18.94
C SER A 263 -14.69 21.00 19.34
N GLU A 264 -13.40 21.39 19.31
CA GLU A 264 -12.30 20.44 19.62
C GLU A 264 -12.41 19.86 21.05
N VAL A 265 -12.86 20.68 22.01
CA VAL A 265 -13.06 20.27 23.40
C VAL A 265 -14.22 19.28 23.50
N GLU A 266 -15.35 19.56 22.83
CA GLU A 266 -16.51 18.67 22.77
C GLU A 266 -16.18 17.35 22.08
N ARG A 267 -15.41 17.37 20.99
CA ARG A 267 -14.96 16.16 20.30
C ARG A 267 -14.16 15.26 21.23
N LYS A 268 -13.24 15.83 22.02
CA LYS A 268 -12.44 15.06 22.98
C LYS A 268 -13.32 14.44 24.07
N ALA A 269 -14.28 15.18 24.60
CA ALA A 269 -15.24 14.66 25.58
C ALA A 269 -16.10 13.53 25.00
N MET A 270 -16.74 13.74 23.85
CA MET A 270 -17.57 12.72 23.19
C MET A 270 -16.78 11.45 22.84
N ILE A 271 -15.51 11.58 22.44
CA ILE A 271 -14.64 10.42 22.17
C ILE A 271 -14.26 9.71 23.46
N ALA A 272 -14.02 10.42 24.57
CA ALA A 272 -13.73 9.82 25.86
C ALA A 272 -14.93 9.04 26.39
N ASP A 273 -16.11 9.65 26.38
CA ASP A 273 -17.37 9.04 26.81
C ASP A 273 -17.71 7.82 25.94
N PHE A 274 -17.51 7.91 24.63
CA PHE A 274 -17.70 6.77 23.73
C PHE A 274 -16.73 5.62 24.02
N LYS A 275 -15.45 5.93 24.30
CA LYS A 275 -14.45 4.91 24.64
C LYS A 275 -14.75 4.24 25.97
N GLU A 276 -15.21 5.01 26.96
CA GLU A 276 -15.57 4.49 28.28
C GLU A 276 -16.82 3.61 28.20
N SER A 277 -17.90 4.11 27.60
CA SER A 277 -19.17 3.38 27.42
C SER A 277 -19.05 2.11 26.57
N ASN A 278 -18.11 2.06 25.62
CA ASN A 278 -17.90 0.88 24.76
C ASN A 278 -16.69 0.03 25.16
N LYS A 279 -16.01 0.36 26.27
CA LYS A 279 -14.80 -0.34 26.73
C LYS A 279 -15.08 -1.83 26.93
N ASP A 280 -16.14 -2.15 27.66
CA ASP A 280 -16.47 -3.53 28.02
C ASP A 280 -16.93 -4.32 26.79
N LYS A 281 -17.76 -3.72 25.92
CA LYS A 281 -18.17 -4.31 24.64
C LYS A 281 -16.95 -4.63 23.75
N HIS A 282 -15.96 -3.74 23.71
CA HIS A 282 -14.75 -3.98 22.93
C HIS A 282 -13.88 -5.09 23.52
N GLN A 283 -13.74 -5.16 24.85
CA GLN A 283 -13.03 -6.26 25.51
C GLN A 283 -13.75 -7.59 25.28
N GLU A 284 -15.07 -7.61 25.38
CA GLU A 284 -15.88 -8.81 25.18
C GLU A 284 -15.79 -9.30 23.72
N ILE A 285 -15.89 -8.41 22.73
CA ILE A 285 -15.67 -8.79 21.32
C ILE A 285 -14.25 -9.33 21.12
N LYS A 286 -13.26 -8.77 21.81
CA LYS A 286 -11.87 -9.21 21.70
C LYS A 286 -11.66 -10.60 22.31
N THR A 287 -12.24 -10.88 23.48
CA THR A 287 -12.15 -12.20 24.12
C THR A 287 -12.92 -13.25 23.32
N GLN A 288 -14.17 -12.96 22.93
CA GLN A 288 -14.97 -13.85 22.09
C GLN A 288 -14.34 -14.10 20.72
N ALA A 289 -13.71 -13.09 20.10
CA ALA A 289 -12.98 -13.27 18.85
C ALA A 289 -11.77 -14.19 19.01
N LYS A 290 -11.09 -14.12 20.16
CA LYS A 290 -9.94 -14.98 20.45
C LYS A 290 -10.40 -16.42 20.65
N GLU A 291 -11.44 -16.63 21.44
CA GLU A 291 -12.05 -17.95 21.69
C GLU A 291 -12.55 -18.58 20.39
N VAL A 292 -13.38 -17.88 19.60
CA VAL A 292 -13.86 -18.37 18.30
C VAL A 292 -12.69 -18.72 17.36
N LYS A 293 -11.60 -17.94 17.38
CA LYS A 293 -10.42 -18.24 16.57
C LYS A 293 -9.69 -19.49 17.04
N GLU A 294 -9.58 -19.70 18.35
CA GLU A 294 -8.98 -20.89 18.96
C GLU A 294 -9.84 -22.13 18.66
N ASP A 295 -11.16 -22.04 18.80
CA ASP A 295 -12.10 -23.13 18.48
C ASP A 295 -12.06 -23.50 16.98
N ILE A 296 -12.06 -22.52 16.08
CA ILE A 296 -11.90 -22.75 14.64
C ILE A 296 -10.56 -23.43 14.35
N ARG A 297 -9.49 -23.00 15.03
CA ARG A 297 -8.16 -23.57 14.85
C ARG A 297 -8.13 -25.03 15.30
N ALA A 298 -8.71 -25.34 16.46
CA ALA A 298 -8.80 -26.70 16.98
C ALA A 298 -9.55 -27.62 16.00
N LEU A 299 -10.67 -27.18 15.42
CA LEU A 299 -11.41 -27.96 14.41
C LEU A 299 -10.59 -28.21 13.13
N VAL A 300 -9.94 -27.17 12.60
CA VAL A 300 -9.09 -27.28 11.40
C VAL A 300 -7.91 -28.23 11.65
N GLU A 301 -7.34 -28.22 12.86
CA GLU A 301 -6.25 -29.11 13.26
C GLU A 301 -6.70 -30.58 13.44
N THR A 302 -7.98 -30.84 13.74
CA THR A 302 -8.53 -32.20 13.88
C THR A 302 -8.93 -32.89 12.56
N GLU A 303 -9.34 -32.15 11.52
CA GLU A 303 -9.93 -32.78 10.31
C GLU A 303 -8.94 -33.09 9.18
N ALA A 304 -7.84 -32.35 9.02
CA ALA A 304 -6.68 -32.73 8.20
C ALA A 304 -5.67 -31.57 8.23
N THR A 305 -4.39 -31.90 8.34
CA THR A 305 -3.20 -31.01 8.26
C THR A 305 -2.61 -30.52 9.58
N ARG A 306 -1.80 -31.39 10.19
CA ARG A 306 -0.62 -30.97 10.98
C ARG A 306 0.35 -30.23 10.04
N THR A 307 0.11 -28.94 9.78
CA THR A 307 1.14 -28.04 9.23
C THR A 307 1.60 -27.01 10.27
N SER A 308 1.42 -27.31 11.54
CA SER A 308 1.89 -26.50 12.67
C SER A 308 2.54 -27.43 13.71
N ASP A 309 3.67 -28.03 13.35
CA ASP A 309 4.73 -28.25 14.32
C ASP A 309 5.90 -27.36 13.91
N LEU A 310 6.35 -26.55 14.88
CA LEU A 310 7.49 -25.61 14.92
C LEU A 310 7.25 -24.16 14.45
#